data_AF-A0A8S0PZ77-F1
#
_entry.id   AF-A0A8S0PZ77-F1
#
_cell.length_a   1.000
_cell.length_b   1.000
_cell.length_c   1.000
_cell.angle_alpha   90.00
_cell.angle_beta   90.00
_cell.angle_gamma   90.00
#
_symmetry.space_group_name_H-M   'P 1'
#
loop_
_entity.id
_entity.type
_entity.pdbx_description
1 polymer ?
#
loop_
_entity_poly.entity_id
_entity_poly.type
_entity_poly.pdbx_seq_one_letter_code
_entity_poly.pdbx_strand_id
1 'polypeptide(L)'
;MYSSPWINLPVYLMVNNTANKFTIVGCDTYAFVSERWNNRNYQTGCIAVRDNEDDLVDGSCSGLGCCQTSIPKEKLPMVVDWAIGNGTCEGALKNMSSYACKSTNFKSYKPDNGYGYCCLCLESYQGNPYPPDGCPDIDECQDPNLNKCEKHCDNTVGGYNCRCPKGYHGDGKKG
;
A
#
# COMPACT_ATOMS: atom_id res chain seq x y z
N MET A 1 -12.42 -23.75 2.20
CA MET A 1 -12.49 -22.61 3.13
C MET A 1 -12.35 -21.36 2.29
N TYR A 2 -13.43 -20.61 2.05
CA TYR A 2 -13.38 -19.37 1.27
C TYR A 2 -13.04 -18.23 2.23
N SER A 3 -11.92 -17.55 2.01
CA SER A 3 -11.63 -16.28 2.66
C SER A 3 -12.37 -15.18 1.91
N SER A 4 -13.28 -14.49 2.58
CA SER A 4 -13.98 -13.32 2.02
C SER A 4 -13.41 -12.06 2.67
N PRO A 5 -12.26 -11.54 2.21
CA PRO A 5 -11.73 -10.29 2.73
C PRO A 5 -12.65 -9.14 2.32
N TRP A 6 -12.97 -8.25 3.25
CA TRP A 6 -13.69 -7.00 2.98
C TRP A 6 -12.96 -5.81 3.59
N ILE A 7 -13.12 -4.65 2.97
CA ILE A 7 -12.48 -3.39 3.33
C ILE A 7 -13.59 -2.37 3.61
N ASN A 8 -13.48 -1.58 4.69
CA ASN A 8 -14.33 -0.44 5.00
C ASN A 8 -13.51 0.85 4.95
N LEU A 9 -14.09 1.91 4.36
CA LEU A 9 -13.34 3.09 3.93
C LEU A 9 -13.76 4.35 4.73
N PRO A 10 -12.82 5.19 5.19
CA PRO A 10 -13.13 6.39 5.99
C PRO A 10 -13.68 7.52 5.12
N VAL A 11 -14.70 8.24 5.56
CA VAL A 11 -15.52 9.21 4.78
C VAL A 11 -14.77 10.27 3.93
N TYR A 12 -13.48 10.52 4.15
CA TYR A 12 -12.76 11.71 3.65
C TYR A 12 -11.76 11.50 2.50
N LEU A 13 -11.46 10.26 2.12
CA LEU A 13 -10.59 10.00 0.97
C LEU A 13 -11.40 10.08 -0.34
N MET A 14 -10.78 10.54 -1.44
CA MET A 14 -11.47 10.78 -2.72
C MET A 14 -10.73 10.07 -3.86
N VAL A 15 -11.42 9.17 -4.54
CA VAL A 15 -10.90 8.43 -5.69
C VAL A 15 -11.35 9.12 -6.95
N ASN A 16 -10.37 9.49 -7.76
CA ASN A 16 -10.62 9.98 -9.10
C ASN A 16 -10.95 8.78 -9.99
N ASN A 17 -12.22 8.66 -10.38
CA ASN A 17 -12.71 7.53 -11.15
C ASN A 17 -12.28 7.53 -12.63
N THR A 18 -11.69 8.62 -13.13
CA THR A 18 -11.07 8.66 -14.46
C THR A 18 -9.58 8.36 -14.42
N ALA A 19 -8.93 8.61 -13.29
CA ALA A 19 -7.51 8.28 -13.08
C ALA A 19 -7.29 6.88 -12.48
N ASN A 20 -8.29 6.35 -11.77
CA ASN A 20 -8.19 5.08 -11.04
C ASN A 20 -9.14 4.03 -11.61
N LYS A 21 -8.67 2.78 -11.57
CA LYS A 21 -9.41 1.58 -11.97
C LYS A 21 -9.29 0.54 -10.86
N PHE A 22 -10.36 -0.21 -10.60
CA PHE A 22 -10.32 -1.31 -9.64
C PHE A 22 -9.83 -2.55 -10.35
N THR A 23 -8.75 -3.16 -9.87
CA THR A 23 -8.17 -4.38 -10.45
C THR A 23 -8.04 -5.45 -9.38
N ILE A 24 -8.48 -6.65 -9.69
CA ILE A 24 -8.19 -7.85 -8.91
C ILE A 24 -7.24 -8.74 -9.69
N VAL A 25 -6.37 -9.44 -8.97
CA VAL A 25 -5.40 -10.39 -9.52
C VAL A 25 -5.47 -11.64 -8.65
N GLY A 26 -5.60 -12.80 -9.28
CA GLY A 26 -5.72 -14.07 -8.56
C GLY A 26 -6.36 -15.17 -9.40
N CYS A 27 -6.35 -16.38 -8.83
CA CYS A 27 -7.06 -17.55 -9.32
C CYS A 27 -8.40 -17.64 -8.58
N ASP A 28 -9.51 -17.84 -9.29
CA ASP A 28 -10.86 -17.96 -8.72
C ASP A 28 -11.21 -16.87 -7.69
N THR A 29 -10.81 -15.64 -8.00
CA THR A 29 -10.94 -14.49 -7.13
C THR A 29 -12.05 -13.58 -7.64
N TYR A 30 -12.96 -13.17 -6.76
CA TYR A 30 -13.97 -12.16 -7.08
C TYR A 30 -13.94 -11.06 -6.03
N ALA A 31 -14.21 -9.83 -6.45
CA ALA A 31 -14.36 -8.74 -5.51
C ALA A 31 -15.42 -7.74 -5.98
N PHE A 32 -16.03 -7.08 -5.00
CA PHE A 32 -17.06 -6.08 -5.20
C PHE A 32 -16.66 -4.80 -4.48
N VAL A 33 -16.87 -3.68 -5.15
CA VAL A 33 -16.88 -2.33 -4.59
C VAL A 33 -18.35 -1.96 -4.39
N SER A 34 -18.75 -1.80 -3.12
CA SER A 34 -20.13 -1.48 -2.74
C SER A 34 -20.18 -0.14 -1.99
N GLU A 35 -21.20 0.67 -2.24
CA GLU A 35 -21.34 2.03 -1.71
C GLU A 35 -22.83 2.37 -1.49
N ARG A 36 -23.13 3.33 -0.60
CA ARG A 36 -24.48 3.84 -0.37
C ARG A 36 -24.52 5.38 -0.42
N TRP A 37 -24.87 5.94 -1.58
CA TRP A 37 -25.01 7.38 -1.81
C TRP A 37 -26.46 7.80 -2.03
N ASN A 38 -26.89 8.93 -1.45
CA ASN A 38 -28.26 9.48 -1.62
C ASN A 38 -29.37 8.42 -1.45
N ASN A 39 -29.19 7.51 -0.48
CA ASN A 39 -30.10 6.40 -0.21
C ASN A 39 -30.25 5.37 -1.36
N ARG A 40 -29.29 5.32 -2.29
CA ARG A 40 -29.13 4.26 -3.31
C ARG A 40 -27.88 3.45 -3.01
N ASN A 41 -27.95 2.16 -3.27
CA ASN A 41 -26.77 1.29 -3.17
C ASN A 41 -26.14 1.15 -4.55
N TYR A 42 -24.86 1.46 -4.67
CA TYR A 42 -24.07 1.21 -5.88
C TYR A 42 -23.15 0.02 -5.63
N GLN A 43 -23.10 -0.90 -6.59
CA GLN A 43 -22.19 -2.02 -6.55
C GLN A 43 -21.57 -2.22 -7.93
N THR A 44 -20.25 -2.28 -7.96
CA THR A 44 -19.49 -2.77 -9.12
C THR A 44 -18.59 -3.90 -8.64
N GLY A 45 -18.20 -4.78 -9.53
CA GLY A 45 -17.37 -5.90 -9.16
C GLY A 45 -16.90 -6.62 -10.39
N CYS A 46 -15.94 -7.51 -10.18
CA CYS A 46 -15.36 -8.24 -11.28
C CYS A 46 -14.69 -9.51 -10.75
N ILE A 47 -14.49 -10.49 -11.63
CA ILE A 47 -14.06 -11.85 -11.28
C ILE A 47 -12.85 -12.20 -12.14
N ALA A 48 -11.81 -12.74 -11.52
CA ALA A 48 -10.65 -13.33 -12.15
C ALA A 48 -10.71 -14.85 -11.93
N VAL A 49 -10.91 -15.58 -13.01
CA VAL A 49 -10.90 -17.04 -13.07
C VAL A 49 -9.64 -17.46 -13.81
N ARG A 50 -9.01 -18.55 -13.42
CA ARG A 50 -7.90 -19.12 -14.19
C ARG A 50 -7.87 -20.62 -13.95
N ASP A 51 -7.79 -21.38 -15.04
CA ASP A 51 -7.60 -22.82 -14.99
C ASP A 51 -6.14 -23.21 -15.28
N ASN A 52 -5.43 -22.49 -16.18
CA ASN A 52 -4.01 -22.75 -16.51
C ASN A 52 -3.15 -21.48 -16.67
N GLU A 53 -1.81 -21.62 -16.63
CA GLU A 53 -0.86 -20.50 -16.81
C GLU A 53 -0.91 -19.86 -18.20
N ASP A 54 -1.28 -20.63 -19.24
CA ASP A 54 -1.36 -20.20 -20.64
C ASP A 54 -2.58 -19.29 -20.94
N ASP A 55 -3.53 -19.15 -20.00
CA ASP A 55 -4.73 -18.32 -20.16
C ASP A 55 -4.45 -16.81 -19.99
N LEU A 56 -3.21 -16.45 -19.62
CA LEU A 56 -2.76 -15.07 -19.54
C LEU A 56 -2.66 -14.46 -20.94
N VAL A 57 -3.73 -13.77 -21.36
CA VAL A 57 -3.63 -12.86 -22.49
C VAL A 57 -2.73 -11.69 -22.07
N ASP A 58 -1.53 -11.66 -22.62
CA ASP A 58 -0.50 -10.68 -22.31
C ASP A 58 -1.07 -9.27 -22.43
N GLY A 59 -1.19 -8.58 -21.30
CA GLY A 59 -1.67 -7.19 -21.20
C GLY A 59 -3.19 -6.96 -21.08
N SER A 60 -4.06 -7.99 -20.99
CA SER A 60 -5.52 -7.78 -20.88
C SER A 60 -6.14 -8.31 -19.58
N CYS A 61 -6.51 -7.40 -18.65
CA CYS A 61 -7.23 -7.77 -17.41
C CYS A 61 -8.76 -7.87 -17.60
N SER A 62 -9.18 -8.93 -18.29
CA SER A 62 -10.59 -9.18 -18.65
C SER A 62 -11.23 -10.40 -17.95
N GLY A 63 -10.58 -10.95 -16.93
CA GLY A 63 -11.11 -12.09 -16.17
C GLY A 63 -10.24 -13.33 -16.17
N LEU A 64 -9.14 -13.36 -16.92
CA LEU A 64 -8.19 -14.48 -16.93
C LEU A 64 -6.99 -14.16 -16.05
N GLY A 65 -7.03 -14.60 -14.79
CA GLY A 65 -6.01 -14.33 -13.78
C GLY A 65 -5.92 -12.87 -13.27
N CYS A 66 -6.44 -11.89 -14.02
CA CYS A 66 -6.72 -10.55 -13.52
C CYS A 66 -7.98 -9.98 -14.17
N CYS A 67 -8.64 -9.10 -13.43
CA CYS A 67 -9.87 -8.46 -13.89
C CYS A 67 -9.91 -7.01 -13.43
N GLN A 68 -10.32 -6.12 -14.33
CA GLN A 68 -10.39 -4.69 -14.07
C GLN A 68 -11.78 -4.13 -14.37
N THR A 69 -12.31 -3.31 -13.46
CA THR A 69 -13.58 -2.58 -13.65
C THR A 69 -13.43 -1.11 -13.31
N SER A 70 -14.27 -0.28 -13.94
CA SER A 70 -14.32 1.14 -13.67
C SER A 70 -14.93 1.39 -12.30
N ILE A 71 -14.34 2.34 -11.59
CA ILE A 71 -14.86 2.81 -10.31
C ILE A 71 -16.02 3.80 -10.59
N PRO A 72 -17.16 3.72 -9.90
CA PRO A 72 -18.27 4.64 -10.09
C PRO A 72 -17.85 6.10 -9.87
N LYS A 73 -18.50 7.02 -10.59
CA LYS A 73 -18.14 8.44 -10.64
C LYS A 73 -18.66 9.19 -9.43
N GLU A 74 -18.00 9.04 -8.29
CA GLU A 74 -18.17 9.87 -7.10
C GLU A 74 -16.94 9.72 -6.18
N LYS A 75 -16.69 10.71 -5.32
CA LYS A 75 -15.49 10.83 -4.47
C LYS A 75 -15.42 9.69 -3.46
N LEU A 76 -14.71 8.61 -3.78
CA LEU A 76 -14.63 7.44 -2.89
C LEU A 76 -13.39 7.48 -2.00
N PRO A 77 -13.50 7.16 -0.72
CA PRO A 77 -12.31 6.87 0.06
C PRO A 77 -11.77 5.49 -0.25
N MET A 78 -10.46 5.30 -0.44
CA MET A 78 -9.83 3.97 -0.67
C MET A 78 -8.47 3.80 0.03
N VAL A 79 -8.40 2.96 1.07
CA VAL A 79 -7.13 2.44 1.63
C VAL A 79 -7.10 0.93 1.42
N VAL A 80 -5.95 0.40 1.01
CA VAL A 80 -5.77 -1.01 0.61
C VAL A 80 -5.08 -1.78 1.73
N ASP A 81 -5.84 -2.55 2.49
CA ASP A 81 -5.32 -3.53 3.46
C ASP A 81 -5.48 -4.94 2.90
N TRP A 82 -4.36 -5.63 2.72
CA TRP A 82 -4.31 -6.99 2.19
C TRP A 82 -3.24 -7.79 2.93
N ALA A 83 -3.49 -9.08 3.13
CA ALA A 83 -2.59 -9.96 3.86
C ALA A 83 -2.10 -11.11 2.98
N ILE A 84 -0.86 -11.54 3.20
CA ILE A 84 -0.23 -12.61 2.43
C ILE A 84 -0.54 -13.97 3.06
N GLY A 85 -1.41 -14.75 2.39
CA GLY A 85 -1.69 -16.15 2.72
C GLY A 85 -2.34 -16.36 4.10
N ASN A 86 -2.35 -17.62 4.55
CA ASN A 86 -2.90 -18.03 5.86
C ASN A 86 -1.80 -18.20 6.94
N GLY A 87 -0.55 -17.83 6.64
CA GLY A 87 0.61 -18.04 7.52
C GLY A 87 0.93 -16.81 8.37
N THR A 88 1.58 -17.00 9.52
CA THR A 88 2.02 -15.87 10.34
C THR A 88 3.31 -15.25 9.82
N CYS A 89 3.56 -13.99 10.19
CA CYS A 89 4.83 -13.29 9.99
C CYS A 89 6.05 -14.16 10.38
N GLU A 90 6.00 -14.79 11.55
CA GLU A 90 7.11 -15.63 12.05
C GLU A 90 7.29 -16.92 11.23
N GLY A 91 6.20 -17.45 10.68
CA GLY A 91 6.25 -18.61 9.79
C GLY A 91 6.83 -18.27 8.42
N ALA A 92 6.46 -17.12 7.87
CA ALA A 92 6.88 -16.70 6.54
C ALA A 92 8.37 -16.31 6.49
N LEU A 93 8.91 -15.74 7.57
CA LEU A 93 10.35 -15.44 7.69
C LEU A 93 11.25 -16.69 7.65
N LYS A 94 10.71 -17.89 7.89
CA LYS A 94 11.47 -19.14 7.80
C LYS A 94 11.81 -19.54 6.36
N ASN A 95 11.10 -19.01 5.37
CA ASN A 95 11.35 -19.27 3.96
C ASN A 95 11.42 -17.95 3.18
N MET A 96 12.63 -17.39 3.15
CA MET A 96 12.91 -16.07 2.56
C MET A 96 12.72 -16.05 1.03
N SER A 97 12.86 -17.19 0.35
CA SER A 97 12.57 -17.32 -1.09
C SER A 97 11.08 -17.08 -1.40
N SER A 98 10.17 -17.63 -0.60
CA SER A 98 8.72 -17.43 -0.75
C SER A 98 8.18 -16.17 -0.08
N TYR A 99 9.00 -15.48 0.70
CA TYR A 99 8.59 -14.30 1.46
C TYR A 99 8.26 -13.14 0.54
N ALA A 100 7.12 -12.49 0.73
CA ALA A 100 6.59 -11.55 -0.25
C ALA A 100 7.09 -10.10 -0.06
N CYS A 101 7.55 -9.70 1.13
CA CYS A 101 8.26 -8.43 1.27
C CYS A 101 9.66 -8.58 0.67
N LYS A 102 9.99 -7.82 -0.38
CA LYS A 102 11.30 -7.88 -1.05
C LYS A 102 12.17 -6.66 -0.82
N SER A 103 11.59 -5.55 -0.35
CA SER A 103 12.34 -4.34 -0.02
C SER A 103 13.38 -4.60 1.08
N THR A 104 14.38 -3.73 1.23
CA THR A 104 15.33 -3.79 2.36
C THR A 104 14.86 -3.01 3.57
N ASN A 105 14.11 -1.92 3.37
CA ASN A 105 13.66 -1.01 4.43
C ASN A 105 12.20 -1.25 4.79
N PHE A 106 11.87 -2.49 5.15
CA PHE A 106 10.51 -2.88 5.52
C PHE A 106 10.44 -3.50 6.92
N LYS A 107 9.22 -3.50 7.47
CA LYS A 107 8.79 -4.34 8.58
C LYS A 107 7.52 -5.08 8.18
N SER A 108 7.33 -6.27 8.74
CA SER A 108 6.09 -7.00 8.61
C SER A 108 5.25 -6.90 9.88
N TYR A 109 3.94 -6.81 9.71
CA TYR A 109 2.98 -6.78 10.83
C TYR A 109 1.84 -7.76 10.60
N LYS A 110 1.17 -8.13 11.69
CA LYS A 110 -0.06 -8.93 11.65
C LYS A 110 -1.24 -7.96 11.53
N PRO A 111 -2.07 -8.08 10.48
CA PRO A 111 -3.29 -7.29 10.38
C PRO A 111 -4.31 -7.69 11.46
N ASP A 112 -5.20 -6.76 11.82
CA ASP A 112 -6.20 -6.94 12.90
C ASP A 112 -7.21 -8.07 12.62
N ASN A 113 -7.37 -8.45 11.36
CA ASN A 113 -8.20 -9.59 10.95
C ASN A 113 -7.59 -10.95 11.33
N GLY A 114 -6.33 -10.98 11.79
CA GLY A 114 -5.64 -12.16 12.30
C GLY A 114 -5.11 -13.14 11.25
N TYR A 115 -5.29 -12.86 9.95
CA TYR A 115 -4.86 -13.73 8.86
C TYR A 115 -3.65 -13.15 8.12
N GLY A 116 -2.66 -13.99 7.85
CA GLY A 116 -1.51 -13.61 7.04
C GLY A 116 -0.54 -12.66 7.73
N TYR A 117 0.22 -11.93 6.92
CA TYR A 117 1.05 -10.81 7.31
C TYR A 117 1.07 -9.76 6.19
N CYS A 118 1.36 -8.53 6.56
CA CYS A 118 1.43 -7.40 5.65
C CYS A 118 2.83 -6.78 5.74
N CYS A 119 3.29 -6.16 4.66
CA CYS A 119 4.57 -5.46 4.61
C CYS A 119 4.33 -3.94 4.71
N LEU A 120 5.16 -3.24 5.47
CA LEU A 120 5.20 -1.77 5.59
C LEU A 120 6.63 -1.30 5.43
N CYS A 121 6.83 -0.11 4.88
CA CYS A 121 8.14 0.54 4.98
C CYS A 121 8.48 0.87 6.45
N LEU A 122 9.77 0.91 6.77
CA LEU A 122 10.26 1.38 8.06
C LEU A 122 9.98 2.88 8.25
N GLU A 123 10.12 3.36 9.48
CA GLU A 123 10.05 4.80 9.75
C GLU A 123 11.12 5.56 8.95
N SER A 124 10.77 6.74 8.42
CA SER A 124 11.57 7.52 7.45
C SER A 124 11.74 6.89 6.06
N TYR A 125 10.95 5.87 5.71
CA TYR A 125 10.86 5.33 4.35
C TYR A 125 9.42 5.34 3.85
N GLN A 126 9.23 5.52 2.55
CA GLN A 126 7.90 5.56 1.92
C GLN A 126 7.83 4.67 0.69
N GLY A 127 6.62 4.31 0.26
CA GLY A 127 6.40 3.58 -0.99
C GLY A 127 5.77 2.20 -0.77
N ASN A 128 6.17 1.26 -1.62
CA ASN A 128 5.61 -0.08 -1.71
C ASN A 128 6.67 -1.11 -1.26
N PRO A 129 6.52 -1.83 -0.15
CA PRO A 129 7.53 -2.78 0.35
C PRO A 129 7.65 -4.12 -0.40
N TYR A 130 6.80 -4.38 -1.39
CA TYR A 130 6.75 -5.66 -2.12
C TYR A 130 7.84 -5.83 -3.21
N PRO A 131 8.26 -4.79 -3.95
CA PRO A 131 9.46 -4.85 -4.81
C PRO A 131 10.79 -4.55 -4.05
N PRO A 132 11.96 -4.98 -4.59
CA PRO A 132 13.27 -4.81 -3.95
C PRO A 132 13.69 -3.37 -3.58
N ASP A 133 13.37 -2.38 -4.40
CA ASP A 133 13.69 -0.96 -4.15
C ASP A 133 12.46 -0.16 -3.75
N GLY A 134 11.47 -0.85 -3.20
CA GLY A 134 10.13 -0.32 -3.07
C GLY A 134 9.92 0.62 -1.89
N CYS A 135 10.86 0.67 -0.93
CA CYS A 135 10.85 1.62 0.17
C CYS A 135 12.05 2.59 0.10
N PRO A 136 12.03 3.56 -0.82
CA PRO A 136 12.99 4.65 -0.82
C PRO A 136 12.92 5.50 0.46
N ASP A 137 14.05 6.12 0.77
CA ASP A 137 14.22 7.10 1.83
C ASP A 137 13.30 8.32 1.62
N ILE A 138 12.73 8.83 2.72
CA ILE A 138 11.98 10.09 2.70
C ILE A 138 12.99 11.23 2.82
N ASP A 139 13.08 12.09 1.80
CA ASP A 139 13.85 13.33 1.94
C ASP A 139 13.02 14.36 2.72
N GLU A 140 13.17 14.36 4.05
CA GLU A 140 12.43 15.30 4.90
C GLU A 140 12.84 16.76 4.67
N CYS A 141 13.97 17.02 4.01
CA CYS A 141 14.41 18.38 3.68
C CYS A 141 13.65 18.98 2.48
N GLN A 142 12.97 18.17 1.66
CA GLN A 142 12.10 18.68 0.58
C GLN A 142 10.73 19.16 1.10
N ASP A 143 10.30 18.72 2.28
CA ASP A 143 9.03 19.12 2.89
C ASP A 143 9.25 19.72 4.29
N PRO A 144 9.08 21.04 4.47
CA PRO A 144 9.16 21.71 5.76
C PRO A 144 8.23 21.17 6.85
N ASN A 145 7.19 20.40 6.50
CA ASN A 145 6.29 19.76 7.47
C ASN A 145 6.82 18.41 7.98
N LEU A 146 7.78 17.80 7.27
CA LEU A 146 8.37 16.52 7.63
C LEU A 146 9.64 16.69 8.48
N ASN A 147 10.23 17.89 8.50
CA ASN A 147 11.38 18.20 9.33
C ASN A 147 11.08 19.28 10.38
N LYS A 148 11.87 19.28 11.45
CA LYS A 148 11.82 20.30 12.51
C LYS A 148 13.03 21.23 12.46
N CYS A 149 13.75 21.34 11.34
CA CYS A 149 14.94 22.18 11.28
C CYS A 149 14.59 23.66 11.33
N GLU A 150 15.36 24.44 12.11
CA GLU A 150 15.16 25.88 12.19
C GLU A 150 15.72 26.61 10.96
N LYS A 151 16.90 26.18 10.49
CA LYS A 151 17.64 26.86 9.41
C LYS A 151 18.10 25.91 8.31
N HIS A 152 18.99 24.98 8.63
CA HIS A 152 19.64 24.12 7.64
C HIS A 152 19.29 22.66 7.90
N CYS A 153 18.88 21.96 6.85
CA CYS A 153 18.50 20.54 6.85
C CYS A 153 19.43 19.79 5.90
N ASP A 154 19.95 18.65 6.36
CA ASP A 154 20.72 17.70 5.56
C ASP A 154 20.00 16.36 5.58
N ASN A 155 19.59 15.88 4.40
CA ASN A 155 18.98 14.56 4.28
C ASN A 155 20.03 13.47 4.50
N THR A 156 19.64 12.39 5.16
CA THR A 156 20.47 11.23 5.44
C THR A 156 19.67 9.95 5.21
N VAL A 157 20.34 8.81 5.00
CA VAL A 157 19.61 7.55 4.85
C VAL A 157 18.95 7.18 6.17
N GLY A 158 17.61 7.11 6.18
CA GLY A 158 16.79 6.83 7.35
C GLY A 158 16.46 8.06 8.21
N GLY A 159 16.60 9.29 7.68
CA GLY A 159 16.14 10.51 8.35
C GLY A 159 16.94 11.76 7.97
N TYR A 160 16.99 12.76 8.85
CA TYR A 160 17.65 14.03 8.57
C TYR A 160 18.42 14.61 9.76
N ASN A 161 19.39 15.46 9.47
CA ASN A 161 20.10 16.26 10.47
C ASN A 161 19.84 17.75 10.27
N CYS A 162 19.74 18.48 11.39
CA CYS A 162 19.68 19.93 11.36
C CYS A 162 21.03 20.52 11.77
N ARG A 163 21.45 21.60 11.10
CA ARG A 163 22.68 22.31 11.44
C ARG A 163 22.40 23.76 11.84
N CYS A 164 23.10 24.20 12.88
CA CYS A 164 23.14 25.59 13.27
C CYS A 164 24.01 26.40 12.30
N PRO A 165 23.66 27.68 12.04
CA PRO A 165 24.56 28.61 11.35
C PRO A 165 25.91 28.73 12.06
N LYS A 166 26.96 29.16 11.34
CA LYS A 166 28.29 29.40 11.94
C LYS A 166 28.18 30.31 13.17
N GLY A 167 28.80 29.88 14.27
CA GLY A 167 28.82 30.59 15.55
C GLY A 167 27.69 30.23 16.53
N TYR A 168 26.71 29.44 16.10
CA TYR A 168 25.60 28.96 16.94
C TYR A 168 25.82 27.50 17.36
N HIS A 169 25.23 27.11 18.49
CA HIS A 169 25.34 25.77 19.07
C HIS A 169 23.95 25.23 19.43
N GLY A 170 23.75 23.94 19.25
CA GLY A 170 22.48 23.26 19.50
C GLY A 170 22.27 22.08 18.55
N ASP A 171 21.09 21.47 18.60
CA ASP A 171 20.67 20.39 17.71
C ASP A 171 20.05 20.91 16.39
N GLY A 172 19.91 22.24 16.25
CA GLY A 172 19.38 22.90 15.05
C GLY A 172 17.88 22.73 14.83
N LYS A 173 17.13 22.19 15.80
CA LYS A 173 15.69 21.94 15.70
C LYS A 173 14.86 23.07 16.33
N LYS A 174 13.65 23.28 15.80
CA LYS A 174 12.63 24.16 16.37
C LYS A 174 12.13 23.54 17.69
N GLY A 175 12.17 24.33 18.77
CA GLY A 175 11.61 23.98 20.08
C GLY A 175 10.09 24.06 20.12
#